data_AF-K0KQ52-F1
#
_entry.id   AF-K0KQ52-F1
#
_cell.length_a   1.000
_cell.length_b   1.000
_cell.length_c   1.000
_cell.angle_alpha   90.00
_cell.angle_beta   90.00
_cell.angle_gamma   90.00
#
_symmetry.space_group_name_H-M   'P 1'
#
loop_
_entity.id
_entity.type
_entity.pdbx_description
1 polymer ?
#
loop_
_entity_poly.entity_id
_entity_poly.type
_entity_poly.pdbx_seq_one_letter_code
_entity_poly.pdbx_strand_id
1 'polypeptide(L)' 'MVASGVAPEYPNYIKNPIKWLRYHSHWRPHLFYSLIIGLTFPILAIAGTPLRRKYWYSDHVPLPNGYPSM' A
#
# COMPACT_ATOMS: atom_id res chain seq x y z
N MET A 1 14.10 3.06 -28.56
CA MET A 1 15.42 2.40 -28.38
C MET A 1 15.30 1.38 -27.26
N VAL A 2 15.22 0.06 -27.41
CA VAL A 2 15.37 -0.92 -28.51
C VAL A 2 14.32 -2.01 -28.22
N ALA A 3 13.58 -2.44 -29.24
CA ALA A 3 12.69 -3.60 -29.19
C ALA A 3 13.43 -4.80 -29.80
N SER A 4 14.17 -5.53 -28.97
CA SER A 4 14.69 -6.85 -29.30
C SER A 4 13.82 -7.87 -28.58
N GLY A 5 13.29 -8.85 -29.31
CA GLY A 5 12.44 -9.94 -28.80
C GLY A 5 13.20 -10.94 -27.92
N VAL A 6 13.91 -10.43 -26.91
CA VAL A 6 14.61 -11.18 -25.88
C VAL A 6 13.84 -10.94 -24.58
N ALA A 7 13.47 -12.00 -23.87
CA ALA A 7 12.86 -11.87 -22.55
C ALA A 7 13.75 -10.94 -21.69
N PRO A 8 13.20 -9.87 -21.09
CA PRO A 8 14.02 -8.89 -20.41
C PRO A 8 14.83 -9.58 -19.32
N GLU A 9 16.15 -9.40 -19.39
CA GLU A 9 17.09 -9.94 -18.41
C GLU A 9 16.66 -9.52 -17.00
N TYR A 10 16.63 -10.48 -16.06
CA TYR A 10 16.15 -10.24 -14.70
C TYR A 10 17.01 -9.13 -14.06
N PRO A 11 16.44 -7.94 -13.79
CA PRO A 11 17.23 -6.80 -13.34
C PRO A 11 17.79 -7.05 -11.93
N ASN A 12 18.99 -6.57 -11.66
CA ASN A 12 19.57 -6.61 -10.31
C ASN A 12 18.90 -5.56 -9.41
N TYR A 13 18.30 -5.99 -8.28
CA TYR A 13 17.59 -5.13 -7.33
C TYR A 13 18.47 -3.98 -6.79
N ILE A 14 19.68 -4.30 -6.32
CA ILE A 14 20.59 -3.33 -5.67
C ILE A 14 21.09 -2.26 -6.65
N LYS A 15 21.33 -2.65 -7.91
CA LYS A 15 21.93 -1.74 -8.90
C LYS A 15 20.90 -0.85 -9.59
N ASN A 16 19.69 -1.37 -9.86
CA ASN A 16 18.67 -0.68 -10.65
C ASN A 16 17.25 -0.93 -10.10
N PRO A 17 16.90 -0.37 -8.94
CA PRO A 17 15.63 -0.68 -8.26
C PRO A 17 14.40 -0.26 -9.07
N ILE A 18 14.46 0.88 -9.78
CA ILE A 18 13.34 1.37 -10.60
C ILE A 18 13.06 0.42 -11.78
N LYS A 19 14.11 -0.06 -12.46
CA LYS A 19 13.98 -1.05 -13.54
C LYS A 19 13.44 -2.37 -13.00
N TRP A 20 13.85 -2.77 -11.79
CA TRP A 20 13.36 -3.96 -11.10
C TRP A 20 11.88 -3.88 -10.76
N LEU A 21 11.40 -2.77 -10.19
CA LEU A 21 9.97 -2.56 -9.92
C LEU A 21 9.15 -2.62 -11.22
N ARG A 22 9.60 -1.92 -12.27
CA ARG A 22 8.90 -1.92 -13.57
C ARG A 22 8.80 -3.31 -14.18
N TYR A 23 9.86 -4.12 -14.07
CA TYR A 23 9.85 -5.51 -14.52
C TYR A 23 8.81 -6.34 -13.75
N HIS A 24 8.76 -6.23 -12.43
CA HIS A 24 7.82 -7.00 -11.60
C HIS A 24 6.36 -6.61 -11.83
N SER A 25 6.10 -5.33 -12.08
CA SER A 25 4.77 -4.84 -12.45
C SER A 25 4.23 -5.47 -13.75
N HIS A 26 5.09 -5.66 -14.77
CA HIS A 26 4.69 -6.20 -16.07
C HIS A 26 4.68 -7.74 -16.14
N TRP A 27 5.71 -8.40 -15.60
CA TRP A 27 5.89 -9.86 -15.77
C TRP A 27 5.32 -10.69 -14.63
N ARG A 28 5.28 -10.14 -13.42
CA ARG A 28 4.77 -10.83 -12.21
C ARG A 28 3.80 -9.93 -11.45
N PRO A 29 2.69 -9.52 -12.07
CA PRO A 29 1.76 -8.54 -11.49
C PRO A 29 1.15 -9.03 -10.18
N HIS A 30 0.90 -10.32 -10.04
CA HIS A 30 0.33 -10.92 -8.82
C HIS A 30 1.20 -10.65 -7.58
N LEU A 31 2.54 -10.72 -7.69
CA LEU A 31 3.44 -10.40 -6.56
C LEU A 31 3.48 -8.89 -6.32
N PHE A 32 3.62 -8.11 -7.39
CA PHE A 32 3.78 -6.66 -7.30
C PHE A 32 2.56 -5.98 -6.66
N TYR A 33 1.36 -6.27 -7.16
CA TYR A 33 0.13 -5.64 -6.66
C TYR A 33 -0.27 -6.16 -5.29
N SER A 34 -0.04 -7.44 -4.97
CA SER A 34 -0.30 -7.96 -3.61
C SER A 34 0.53 -7.21 -2.56
N LEU A 35 1.80 -6.93 -2.86
CA LEU A 35 2.68 -6.20 -1.95
C LEU A 35 2.27 -4.73 -1.83
N ILE A 36 1.96 -4.06 -2.94
CA ILE A 36 1.52 -2.65 -2.93
C ILE A 36 0.21 -2.49 -2.16
N ILE A 37 -0.76 -3.36 -2.41
CA ILE A 37 -2.04 -3.33 -1.70
C ILE A 37 -1.82 -3.61 -0.22
N GLY A 38 -1.03 -4.62 0.10
CA GLY A 38 -0.68 -4.98 1.48
C GLY A 38 0.03 -3.86 2.25
N LEU A 39 0.87 -3.05 1.59
CA LEU A 39 1.52 -1.89 2.21
C LEU A 39 0.63 -0.65 2.26
N THR A 40 -0.26 -0.46 1.28
CA THR A 40 -1.12 0.72 1.20
C THR A 40 -2.06 0.81 2.40
N PHE A 41 -2.65 -0.30 2.83
CA PHE A 41 -3.56 -0.33 3.98
C PHE A 41 -2.93 0.10 5.32
N PRO A 42 -1.81 -0.47 5.79
CA PRO A 42 -1.18 -0.04 7.04
C PRO A 42 -0.68 1.41 6.95
N ILE A 43 -0.19 1.86 5.79
CA ILE A 43 0.21 3.25 5.58
C ILE A 43 -1.00 4.17 5.74
N LEU A 44 -2.14 3.85 5.12
CA LEU A 44 -3.38 4.62 5.26
C LEU A 44 -3.96 4.54 6.69
N ALA A 45 -3.80 3.43 7.40
CA ALA A 45 -4.21 3.33 8.79
C ALA A 45 -3.38 4.27 9.67
N ILE A 46 -2.06 4.31 9.47
CA ILE A 46 -1.15 5.14 10.28
C ILE A 46 -1.25 6.62 9.92
N ALA A 47 -1.26 6.96 8.63
CA ALA A 47 -1.26 8.34 8.17
C ALA A 47 -2.68 8.92 7.98
N GLY A 48 -3.63 8.09 7.54
CA GLY A 48 -5.00 8.52 7.26
C GLY A 48 -5.86 8.72 8.50
N THR A 49 -5.68 7.91 9.56
CA THR A 49 -6.45 8.07 10.80
C THR A 49 -6.18 9.40 11.54
N PRO A 50 -4.94 9.89 11.72
CA PRO A 50 -4.73 11.21 12.32
C PRO A 50 -5.18 12.34 11.39
N LEU A 51 -5.04 12.17 10.07
CA LEU A 51 -5.50 13.15 9.09
C LEU A 51 -7.02 13.33 9.17
N ARG A 52 -7.77 12.22 9.26
CA ARG A 52 -9.23 12.23 9.42
C ARG A 52 -9.67 12.95 10.69
N ARG A 53 -9.00 12.67 11.83
CA ARG A 53 -9.32 13.29 13.13
C ARG A 53 -9.06 14.79 13.13
N LYS A 54 -8.05 15.27 12.41
CA LYS A 54 -7.68 16.69 12.38
C LYS A 54 -8.56 17.54 11.47
N TYR A 55 -8.88 17.04 10.27
CA TYR A 55 -9.52 17.87 9.24
C TYR A 55 -11.00 17.58 9.03
N TRP A 56 -11.51 16.44 9.49
CA TRP A 56 -12.84 15.98 9.09
C TRP A 56 -13.80 15.82 10.25
N TYR A 57 -13.63 14.78 11.07
CA TYR A 57 -14.54 14.48 12.17
C TYR A 57 -13.82 13.75 13.31
N SER A 58 -14.28 14.03 14.53
CA SER A 58 -13.80 13.40 15.75
C SER A 58 -14.27 11.94 15.83
N ASP A 59 -13.58 11.17 16.66
CA ASP A 59 -14.00 9.81 16.97
C ASP A 59 -15.36 9.81 17.68
N HIS A 60 -16.10 8.71 17.52
CA HIS A 60 -17.41 8.55 18.15
C HIS A 60 -17.26 8.47 19.68
N VAL A 61 -18.29 8.94 20.39
CA VAL A 61 -18.38 8.70 21.84
C VAL A 61 -18.51 7.20 22.10
N PRO A 62 -17.86 6.68 23.15
CA PRO A 62 -17.94 5.26 23.47
C PRO A 62 -19.38 4.88 23.78
N LEU A 63 -19.82 3.72 23.28
CA LEU A 63 -21.14 3.19 23.65
C LEU A 63 -21.13 2.86 25.16
N PRO A 64 -22.22 3.15 25.89
CA PRO A 64 -22.37 2.73 27.26
C PRO A 64 -22.24 1.20 27.35
N ASN A 65 -21.39 0.72 28.25
CA ASN A 65 -21.12 -0.72 28.40
C ASN A 65 -22.15 -1.45 29.29
N GLY A 66 -23.30 -0.82 29.55
CA GLY A 66 -24.31 -1.33 30.47
C GLY A 66 -25.57 -0.47 30.49
N TYR A 67 -26.56 -0.93 31.24
CA TYR A 67 -27.79 -0.16 31.46
C TYR A 67 -27.45 1.09 32.29
N PRO A 68 -27.97 2.28 31.93
CA PRO A 68 -27.82 3.45 32.78
C PRO A 68 -28.50 3.16 34.11
N SER A 69 -27.71 3.04 35.18
CA SER A 69 -28.25 2.94 36.54
C SER A 69 -29.04 4.23 36.79
N MET A 70 -30.35 4.09 36.97
CA MET A 70 -31.24 5.19 37.35
C MET A 70 -30.83 5.78 38.70
#